data_AF-A0A967TZZ2-F1
#
_entry.id   AF-A0A967TZZ2-F1
#
_cell.length_a   1.000
_cell.length_b   1.000
_cell.length_c   1.000
_cell.angle_alpha   90.00
_cell.angle_beta   90.00
_cell.angle_gamma   90.00
#
_symmetry.space_group_name_H-M   'P 1'
#
loop_
_entity.id
_entity.type
_entity.pdbx_description
1 polymer ?
#
loop_
_entity_poly.entity_id
_entity_poly.type
_entity_poly.pdbx_seq_one_letter_code
_entity_poly.pdbx_strand_id
1 'polypeptide(L)' 'MSDEDGSYIIKNVPPGKYDLNIWHERLKGEAVEITVPEGGAVTQDFLIKK' A
#
# COMPACT_ATOMS: atom_id res chain seq x y z
N MET A 1 -1.77 4.76 -13.12
CA MET A 1 -2.54 3.59 -13.57
C MET A 1 -1.99 2.42 -12.78
N SER A 2 -2.83 1.62 -12.14
CA SER A 2 -2.38 0.32 -11.62
C SER A 2 -1.98 -0.56 -12.78
N ASP A 3 -1.02 -1.45 -12.57
CA ASP A 3 -0.74 -2.53 -13.50
C ASP A 3 -1.97 -3.46 -13.63
N GLU A 4 -2.06 -4.30 -14.66
CA GLU A 4 -3.23 -5.17 -14.92
C GLU A 4 -3.55 -6.12 -13.74
N ASP A 5 -2.59 -6.30 -12.84
CA ASP A 5 -2.68 -7.09 -11.61
C ASP A 5 -3.14 -6.29 -10.36
N GLY A 6 -3.37 -4.97 -10.49
CA GLY A 6 -3.72 -4.11 -9.35
C GLY A 6 -2.54 -3.65 -8.50
N SER A 7 -1.31 -3.93 -8.95
CA SER A 7 -0.07 -3.50 -8.31
C SER A 7 0.18 -2.00 -8.50
N TYR A 8 0.67 -1.33 -7.45
CA TYR A 8 1.10 0.07 -7.45
C TYR A 8 2.50 0.20 -6.84
N ILE A 9 3.34 1.04 -7.45
CA ILE A 9 4.69 1.33 -6.93
C ILE A 9 4.76 2.81 -6.54
N ILE A 10 5.03 3.07 -5.26
CA ILE A 10 5.31 4.41 -4.75
C ILE A 10 6.82 4.55 -4.59
N LYS A 11 7.44 5.37 -5.45
CA LYS A 11 8.89 5.62 -5.43
C LYS A 11 9.21 6.85 -4.59
N ASN A 12 10.42 6.89 -4.03
CA ASN A 12 10.94 8.04 -3.27
C ASN A 12 10.18 8.31 -1.96
N VAL A 13 9.69 7.27 -1.28
CA VAL A 13 9.08 7.41 0.05
C VAL A 13 10.21 7.50 1.08
N PRO A 14 10.28 8.57 1.89
CA PRO A 14 11.27 8.67 2.94
C PRO A 14 11.00 7.61 4.03
N PRO A 15 12.06 7.11 4.69
CA PRO A 15 11.92 6.13 5.75
C PRO A 15 11.07 6.67 6.90
N GLY A 16 10.20 5.81 7.42
CA GLY A 16 9.25 6.19 8.45
C GLY A 16 8.11 5.21 8.60
N LYS A 17 7.27 5.45 9.61
CA LYS A 17 6.00 4.73 9.79
C LYS A 17 4.89 5.44 9.03
N TYR A 18 4.10 4.66 8.29
CA TYR A 18 2.99 5.15 7.51
C TYR A 18 1.78 4.25 7.67
N ASP A 19 0.61 4.85 7.80
CA ASP A 19 -0.67 4.14 7.70
C ASP A 19 -1.09 4.08 6.24
N LEU A 20 -0.95 2.89 5.63
CA LEU A 20 -1.46 2.67 4.29
C LEU A 20 -2.97 2.42 4.35
N ASN A 21 -3.73 3.36 3.77
CA ASN A 21 -5.18 3.29 3.69
C ASN A 21 -5.59 2.99 2.25
N ILE A 22 -6.34 1.91 2.05
CA ILE A 22 -6.87 1.55 0.74
C ILE A 22 -8.33 1.98 0.65
N TRP A 23 -8.60 2.79 -0.36
CA TRP A 23 -9.93 3.25 -0.66
C TRP A 23 -10.45 2.57 -1.94
N HIS A 24 -11.64 2.01 -1.85
CA HIS A 24 -12.41 1.55 -2.98
C HIS A 24 -13.87 1.98 -2.79
N GLU A 25 -14.53 2.39 -3.88
CA GLU A 25 -15.87 2.99 -3.87
C GLU A 25 -16.96 2.10 -3.22
N ARG A 26 -16.81 0.78 -3.31
CA ARG A 26 -17.80 -0.21 -2.84
C ARG A 26 -17.27 -1.16 -1.77
N LEU A 27 -15.96 -1.25 -1.64
CA LEU A 27 -15.31 -2.27 -0.83
C LEU A 27 -14.45 -1.56 0.21
N LYS A 28 -14.45 -2.03 1.46
CA LYS A 28 -13.62 -1.43 2.50
C LYS A 28 -12.26 -2.13 2.53
N GLY A 29 -11.20 -1.36 2.30
CA GLY A 29 -9.84 -1.78 2.65
C GLY A 29 -9.62 -1.61 4.15
N GLU A 30 -8.75 -2.44 4.72
CA GLU A 30 -8.22 -2.23 6.06
C GLU A 30 -7.02 -1.26 6.00
N ALA A 31 -6.93 -0.38 7.00
CA ALA A 31 -5.76 0.44 7.22
C ALA A 31 -4.66 -0.43 7.81
N VAL A 32 -3.45 -0.37 7.26
CA VAL A 32 -2.33 -1.17 7.75
C VAL A 32 -1.13 -0.27 8.00
N GLU A 33 -0.60 -0.35 9.21
CA GLU A 33 0.65 0.32 9.55
C GLU A 33 1.81 -0.40 8.86
N ILE A 34 2.52 0.30 7.99
CA ILE A 34 3.76 -0.16 7.37
C ILE A 34 4.93 0.69 7.85
N THR A 35 6.11 0.06 7.94
CA THR A 35 7.35 0.77 8.21
C THR A 35 8.20 0.73 6.95
N VAL A 36 8.51 1.90 6.39
CA VAL A 36 9.41 2.05 5.25
C VAL A 36 10.85 2.16 5.78
N PRO A 37 11.74 1.20 5.47
CA PRO A 37 13.15 1.25 5.87
C PRO A 37 13.93 2.27 5.02
N GLU A 38 15.10 2.70 5.51
CA GLU A 38 15.96 3.71 4.86
C GLU A 38 16.50 3.28 3.49
N GLY A 39 16.46 1.98 3.19
CA GLY A 39 16.76 1.43 1.88
C GLY A 39 16.08 0.08 1.70
N GLY A 40 15.52 -0.12 0.50
CA GLY A 40 14.83 -1.35 0.12
C GLY A 40 13.46 -1.09 -0.48
N ALA A 41 12.80 -2.17 -0.89
CA ALA A 41 11.41 -2.15 -1.32
C ALA A 41 10.55 -2.78 -0.22
N VAL A 42 9.48 -2.10 0.16
CA VAL A 42 8.42 -2.69 0.99
C VAL A 42 7.34 -3.18 0.06
N THR A 43 7.09 -4.49 0.08
CA THR A 43 5.93 -5.08 -0.58
C THR A 43 4.92 -5.39 0.50
N GLN A 44 3.74 -4.79 0.40
CA GLN A 44 2.63 -5.05 1.29
C GLN A 44 1.43 -5.46 0.45
N ASP A 45 0.97 -6.69 0.66
CA ASP A 45 -0.22 -7.21 0.02
C ASP A 45 -1.45 -6.86 0.84
N PHE A 46 -2.53 -6.49 0.16
CA PHE A 46 -3.79 -6.13 0.80
C PHE A 46 -4.94 -6.87 0.15
N LEU A 47 -5.80 -7.44 0.98
CA LEU A 47 -7.00 -8.14 0.55
C LEU A 47 -8.21 -7.24 0.80
N ILE A 48 -8.81 -6.76 -0.28
CA ILE A 48 -10.06 -6.03 -0.21
C ILE A 48 -11.21 -7.05 -0.30
N LYS A 49 -12.06 -7.11 0.73
CA LYS A 49 -13.23 -8.02 0.75
C LYS A 49 -14.52 -7.28 0.37
N LYS A 50 -15.46 -8.01 -0.23
CA LYS A 50 -16.80 -7.55 -0.61
C LYS A 50 -17.81 -7.70 0.51
#